data_AF-A0AAU7T2G8-F1
#
_entry.id   AF-A0AAU7T2G8-F1
#
_cell.length_a   1.000
_cell.length_b   1.000
_cell.length_c   1.000
_cell.angle_alpha   90.00
_cell.angle_beta   90.00
_cell.angle_gamma   90.00
#
_symmetry.space_group_name_H-M   'P 1'
#
loop_
_entity.id
_entity.type
_entity.pdbx_description
1 polymer ?
#
loop_
_entity_poly.entity_id
_entity_poly.type
_entity_poly.pdbx_seq_one_letter_code
_entity_poly.pdbx_strand_id
1 'polypeptide(L)'
;FNVESLKGQAVRKQLWDTAHTVKEKFGKKLYDALLKGQIPDMNSILDRDDFTIMKRAIYATQRHSLPPVTTHNMLDDSKDPILSNVRRIGLFNSRNDRVKIIFHPEFLSSTSPLLPMDYDDF
;
A
#
# COMPACT_ATOMS: atom_id res chain seq x y z
N PHE A 1 12.29 11.43 3.02
CA PHE A 1 11.63 10.11 3.26
C PHE A 1 12.62 9.00 3.56
N ASN A 2 12.21 7.99 4.32
CA ASN A 2 12.96 6.74 4.47
C ASN A 2 12.60 5.74 3.35
N VAL A 3 13.52 4.81 3.09
CA VAL A 3 13.40 3.84 1.99
C VAL A 3 12.18 2.93 2.17
N GLU A 4 11.88 2.56 3.41
CA GLU A 4 10.77 1.66 3.72
C GLU A 4 9.41 2.26 3.38
N SER A 5 9.20 3.55 3.68
CA SER A 5 7.95 4.26 3.38
C SER A 5 7.71 4.38 1.87
N LEU A 6 8.75 4.77 1.12
CA LEU A 6 8.66 4.87 -0.35
C LEU A 6 8.45 3.52 -1.00
N LYS A 7 9.16 2.48 -0.55
CA LYS A 7 8.97 1.11 -1.01
C LYS A 7 7.55 0.63 -0.74
N GLY A 8 7.01 0.91 0.46
CA GLY A 8 5.65 0.58 0.83
C GLY A 8 4.61 1.18 -0.12
N GLN A 9 4.75 2.46 -0.49
CA GLN A 9 3.85 3.10 -1.45
C GLN A 9 3.97 2.52 -2.85
N ALA A 10 5.19 2.28 -3.33
CA ALA A 10 5.41 1.69 -4.65
C ALA A 10 4.75 0.31 -4.76
N VAL A 11 4.92 -0.54 -3.75
CA VAL A 11 4.29 -1.87 -3.68
C VAL A 11 2.77 -1.77 -3.61
N ARG A 12 2.22 -0.86 -2.80
CA ARG A 12 0.77 -0.60 -2.73
C ARG A 12 0.22 -0.19 -4.09
N LYS A 13 0.88 0.75 -4.77
CA LYS A 13 0.50 1.21 -6.11
C LYS A 13 0.54 0.06 -7.12
N GLN A 14 1.60 -0.74 -7.12
CA GLN A 14 1.71 -1.90 -8.00
C GLN A 14 0.57 -2.92 -7.77
N LEU A 15 0.20 -3.18 -6.52
CA LEU A 15 -0.93 -4.05 -6.20
C LEU A 15 -2.25 -3.49 -6.75
N TRP A 16 -2.48 -2.18 -6.56
CA TRP A 16 -3.65 -1.49 -7.08
C TRP A 16 -3.73 -1.55 -8.61
N ASP A 17 -2.64 -1.22 -9.30
CA ASP A 17 -2.56 -1.23 -10.76
C ASP A 17 -2.78 -2.64 -11.31
N THR A 18 -2.25 -3.67 -10.64
CA THR A 18 -2.48 -5.08 -10.99
C THR A 18 -3.97 -5.44 -10.85
N ALA A 19 -4.60 -5.09 -9.73
CA ALA A 19 -6.03 -5.35 -9.52
C ALA A 19 -6.90 -4.62 -10.55
N HIS A 20 -6.55 -3.37 -10.88
CA HIS A 20 -7.26 -2.59 -11.88
C HIS A 20 -7.16 -3.21 -13.27
N THR A 21 -5.97 -3.66 -13.66
CA THR A 21 -5.73 -4.32 -14.97
C THR A 21 -6.56 -5.60 -15.10
N VAL A 22 -6.58 -6.43 -14.05
CA VAL A 22 -7.37 -7.67 -14.03
C VAL A 22 -8.87 -7.36 -14.08
N LYS A 23 -9.33 -6.36 -13.34
CA LYS A 23 -10.73 -5.91 -13.35
C LYS A 23 -11.18 -5.47 -14.75
N GLU A 24 -10.39 -4.67 -15.47
CA GLU A 24 -10.72 -4.22 -16.83
C GLU A 24 -10.78 -5.40 -17.82
N LYS A 25 -9.81 -6.33 -17.76
CA LYS A 25 -9.80 -7.53 -18.60
C LYS A 25 -10.99 -8.44 -18.32
N PHE A 26 -11.32 -8.62 -17.05
CA PHE A 26 -12.50 -9.35 -16.62
C PHE A 26 -13.78 -8.71 -17.17
N GLY A 27 -13.93 -7.38 -16.99
CA GLY A 27 -15.10 -6.64 -17.45
C GLY A 27 -15.35 -6.79 -18.95
N LYS A 28 -14.28 -6.74 -19.76
CA LYS A 28 -14.36 -6.96 -21.21
C LYS A 28 -14.85 -8.36 -21.55
N LYS A 29 -14.25 -9.41 -20.97
CA LYS A 29 -14.65 -10.81 -21.22
C LYS A 29 -16.08 -11.09 -20.76
N LEU A 30 -16.49 -10.51 -19.64
CA LEU A 30 -17.86 -10.59 -19.15
C LEU A 30 -18.84 -9.98 -20.16
N TYR A 31 -18.57 -8.77 -20.61
CA TYR A 31 -19.40 -8.08 -21.59
C TYR A 31 -19.54 -8.87 -22.90
N ASP A 32 -18.42 -9.39 -23.43
CA ASP A 32 -18.41 -10.17 -24.67
C ASP A 32 -19.21 -11.48 -24.56
N ALA A 33 -19.24 -12.13 -23.39
CA ALA A 33 -20.03 -13.33 -23.15
C ALA A 33 -21.53 -13.00 -23.08
N LEU A 34 -21.90 -11.93 -22.39
CA LEU A 34 -23.29 -11.48 -22.27
C LEU A 34 -23.88 -11.07 -23.62
N LEU A 35 -23.10 -10.41 -24.49
CA LEU A 35 -23.51 -10.09 -25.86
C LEU A 35 -23.85 -11.34 -26.69
N LYS A 36 -23.25 -12.49 -26.36
CA LYS A 36 -23.53 -13.78 -27.00
C LYS A 36 -24.66 -14.57 -26.32
N GLY A 37 -25.31 -14.01 -25.30
CA GLY A 37 -26.32 -14.70 -24.51
C GLY A 37 -25.75 -15.82 -23.62
N GLN A 38 -24.46 -15.76 -23.30
CA GLN A 38 -23.77 -16.76 -22.49
C GLN A 38 -23.44 -16.21 -21.10
N ILE A 39 -23.59 -17.04 -20.07
CA ILE A 39 -23.07 -16.73 -18.73
C ILE A 39 -21.64 -17.27 -18.68
N PRO A 40 -20.61 -16.41 -18.53
CA PRO A 40 -19.23 -16.88 -18.51
C PRO A 40 -18.92 -17.68 -17.24
N ASP A 41 -18.18 -18.77 -17.40
CA ASP A 41 -17.63 -19.53 -16.26
C ASP A 41 -16.48 -18.74 -15.61
N MET A 42 -16.57 -18.52 -14.30
CA MET A 42 -15.58 -17.80 -13.50
C MET A 42 -14.20 -18.46 -13.52
N ASN A 43 -14.12 -19.78 -13.76
CA ASN A 43 -12.84 -20.46 -13.91
C ASN A 43 -12.18 -20.22 -15.28
N SER A 44 -12.96 -19.76 -16.26
CA SER A 44 -12.49 -19.51 -17.64
C SER A 44 -12.27 -18.02 -17.93
N ILE A 45 -12.91 -17.14 -17.16
CA ILE A 45 -12.87 -15.70 -17.40
C ILE A 45 -11.52 -15.09 -17.01
N LEU A 46 -10.87 -15.60 -15.95
CA LEU A 46 -9.49 -15.25 -15.59
C LEU A 46 -8.55 -16.34 -16.08
N ASP A 47 -7.49 -15.94 -16.78
CA ASP A 47 -6.49 -16.90 -17.23
C ASP A 47 -5.37 -17.09 -16.21
N ARG A 48 -4.55 -18.12 -16.45
CA ARG A 48 -3.43 -18.48 -15.57
C ARG A 48 -2.43 -17.34 -15.40
N ASP A 49 -2.29 -16.49 -16.41
CA ASP A 49 -1.38 -15.34 -16.36
C ASP A 49 -1.93 -14.27 -15.40
N ASP A 50 -3.24 -14.02 -15.41
CA ASP A 50 -3.92 -13.15 -14.43
C ASP A 50 -3.64 -13.62 -13.00
N PHE A 51 -3.76 -14.93 -12.73
CA PHE A 51 -3.44 -15.49 -11.42
C PHE A 51 -1.96 -15.34 -11.06
N THR A 52 -1.06 -15.48 -12.03
CA THR A 52 0.38 -15.36 -11.80
C THR A 52 0.77 -13.94 -11.43
N ILE A 53 0.25 -12.92 -12.13
CA ILE A 53 0.54 -11.52 -11.82
C ILE A 53 -0.07 -11.10 -10.47
N MET A 54 -1.27 -11.58 -10.13
CA MET A 54 -1.90 -11.32 -8.83
C MET A 54 -1.10 -11.93 -7.68
N LYS A 55 -0.68 -13.20 -7.82
CA LYS A 55 0.18 -13.86 -6.82
C LYS A 55 1.51 -13.13 -6.65
N ARG A 56 2.13 -12.67 -7.74
CA ARG A 56 3.37 -11.88 -7.69
C ARG A 56 3.16 -10.55 -6.96
N ALA A 57 2.06 -9.86 -7.22
CA ALA A 57 1.72 -8.62 -6.54
C ALA A 57 1.49 -8.84 -5.03
N ILE A 58 0.76 -9.89 -4.64
CA ILE A 58 0.57 -10.26 -3.22
C ILE A 58 1.91 -10.57 -2.56
N TYR A 59 2.77 -11.36 -3.20
CA TYR A 59 4.07 -11.71 -2.66
C TYR A 59 4.95 -10.47 -2.40
N ALA A 60 4.90 -9.48 -3.30
CA ALA A 60 5.62 -8.22 -3.12
C ALA A 60 5.16 -7.41 -1.89
N THR A 61 3.92 -7.61 -1.40
CA THR A 61 3.40 -6.95 -0.19
C THR A 61 3.93 -7.54 1.12
N GLN A 62 4.55 -8.72 1.07
CA GLN A 62 5.03 -9.37 2.28
C GLN A 62 6.19 -8.57 2.89
N ARG A 63 6.13 -8.37 4.21
CA ARG A 63 7.16 -7.66 4.99
C ARG A 63 7.50 -8.45 6.26
N HIS A 64 8.75 -8.36 6.67
CA HIS A 64 9.25 -8.97 7.90
C HIS A 64 9.46 -7.95 9.03
N SER A 65 9.42 -6.65 8.72
CA SER A 65 9.49 -5.54 9.67
C SER A 65 8.10 -5.08 10.12
N LEU A 66 8.06 -4.41 11.27
CA LEU A 66 6.89 -3.65 11.70
C LEU A 66 6.73 -2.38 10.84
N PRO A 67 5.51 -1.84 10.67
CA PRO A 67 5.31 -0.55 10.01
C PRO A 67 6.15 0.53 10.71
N PRO A 68 6.95 1.32 9.97
CA PRO A 68 7.82 2.32 10.58
C PRO A 68 7.00 3.40 11.29
N VAL A 69 7.50 3.91 12.42
CA VAL A 69 6.83 4.98 13.16
C VAL A 69 7.10 6.34 12.54
N THR A 70 8.22 6.55 11.84
CA THR A 70 8.52 7.80 11.13
C THR A 70 8.56 7.58 9.62
N THR A 71 8.19 8.59 8.85
CA THR A 71 8.26 8.57 7.38
C THR A 71 9.60 9.03 6.82
N HIS A 72 10.47 9.60 7.66
CA HIS A 72 11.71 10.27 7.29
C HIS A 72 12.93 9.70 8.02
N ASN A 73 14.11 9.90 7.45
CA ASN A 73 15.36 9.71 8.17
C ASN A 73 15.62 10.97 9.00
N MET A 74 15.65 10.84 10.32
CA MET A 74 15.92 11.95 11.23
C MET A 74 17.43 12.16 11.38
N LEU A 75 17.88 13.43 11.40
CA LEU A 75 19.28 13.77 11.62
C LEU A 75 19.76 13.38 13.03
N ASP A 76 18.97 13.67 14.07
CA ASP A 76 19.20 13.23 15.45
C ASP A 76 18.01 12.43 15.98
N ASP A 77 17.79 11.26 15.37
CA ASP A 77 16.74 10.31 15.74
C ASP A 77 16.70 9.96 17.24
N SER A 78 17.88 9.90 17.86
CA SER A 78 18.05 9.47 19.25
C SER A 78 17.62 10.52 20.27
N LYS A 79 17.73 11.81 19.92
CA LYS A 79 17.36 12.93 20.79
C LYS A 79 16.05 13.58 20.40
N ASP A 80 15.44 13.17 19.29
CA ASP A 80 14.12 13.67 18.90
C ASP A 80 13.08 13.38 20.01
N PRO A 81 12.39 14.41 20.53
CA PRO A 81 11.49 14.25 21.68
C PRO A 81 10.25 13.41 21.35
N ILE A 82 9.79 13.41 20.11
CA ILE A 82 8.61 12.63 19.68
C ILE A 82 8.99 11.15 19.63
N LEU A 83 10.06 10.81 18.91
CA LEU A 83 10.52 9.43 18.76
C LEU A 83 11.03 8.84 20.08
N SER A 84 11.68 9.64 20.92
CA SER A 84 12.08 9.22 22.27
C SER A 84 10.87 8.86 23.12
N ASN A 85 9.78 9.63 23.05
CA ASN A 85 8.54 9.32 23.76
C ASN A 85 7.86 8.07 23.22
N VAL A 86 7.76 7.91 21.90
CA VAL A 86 7.24 6.70 21.25
C VAL A 86 7.98 5.45 21.75
N ARG A 87 9.32 5.50 21.79
CA ARG A 87 10.15 4.39 22.31
C ARG A 87 9.87 4.13 23.78
N ARG A 88 9.76 5.18 24.60
CA ARG A 88 9.48 5.09 26.04
C ARG A 88 8.12 4.44 26.35
N ILE A 89 7.09 4.71 25.56
CA ILE A 89 5.74 4.15 25.75
C ILE A 89 5.51 2.82 25.02
N GLY A 90 6.47 2.37 24.21
CA GLY A 90 6.42 1.06 23.55
C GLY A 90 5.48 0.97 22.34
N LEU A 91 5.10 2.08 21.71
CA LEU A 91 4.21 2.08 20.54
C LEU A 91 5.00 1.92 19.24
N PHE A 92 5.29 0.67 18.86
CA PHE A 92 6.10 0.30 17.70
C PHE A 92 5.29 -0.17 16.49
N ASN A 93 3.98 0.13 16.46
CA ASN A 93 3.05 -0.37 15.44
C ASN A 93 3.01 -1.91 15.35
N SER A 94 3.17 -2.60 16.49
CA SER A 94 3.01 -4.05 16.60
C SER A 94 1.62 -4.47 16.12
N ARG A 95 1.46 -5.71 15.64
CA ARG A 95 0.16 -6.25 15.20
C ARG A 95 -0.91 -6.13 16.29
N ASN A 96 -0.52 -6.28 17.57
CA ASN A 96 -1.43 -6.26 18.72
C ASN A 96 -1.79 -4.85 19.19
N ASP A 97 -1.06 -3.81 18.76
CA ASP A 97 -1.34 -2.44 19.18
C ASP A 97 -2.67 -1.98 18.57
N ARG A 98 -3.64 -1.59 19.39
CA ARG A 98 -4.93 -1.07 18.88
C ARG A 98 -4.81 0.35 18.30
N VAL A 99 -3.79 1.09 18.73
CA VAL A 99 -3.47 2.43 18.24
C VAL A 99 -2.16 2.36 17.47
N LYS A 100 -2.11 3.00 16.29
CA LYS A 100 -0.91 3.12 15.46
C LYS A 100 -0.44 4.56 15.47
N ILE A 101 0.88 4.77 15.32
CA ILE A 101 1.49 6.09 15.25
C ILE A 101 2.28 6.20 13.96
N ILE A 102 2.09 7.32 13.26
CA ILE A 102 2.90 7.73 12.11
C ILE A 102 3.33 9.18 12.37
N PHE A 103 4.63 9.38 12.53
CA PHE A 103 5.27 10.68 12.63
C PHE A 103 5.76 11.10 11.23
N HIS A 104 5.22 12.22 10.74
CA HIS A 104 5.57 12.80 9.45
C HIS A 104 6.25 14.17 9.67
N PRO A 105 7.58 14.23 9.83
CA PRO A 105 8.32 15.47 10.15
C PRO A 105 8.59 16.33 8.92
N GLU A 106 7.57 16.59 8.12
CA GLU A 106 7.60 17.42 6.91
C GLU A 106 6.22 18.07 6.74
N PHE A 107 6.13 19.22 6.08
CA PHE A 107 4.83 19.80 5.75
C PHE A 107 4.10 18.93 4.72
N LEU A 108 2.78 18.80 4.88
CA LEU A 108 1.95 18.14 3.89
C LEU A 108 1.93 18.93 2.58
N SER A 109 1.97 18.20 1.48
CA SER A 109 1.90 18.76 0.14
C SER A 109 1.31 17.71 -0.82
N SER A 110 0.42 18.16 -1.69
CA SER A 110 -0.13 17.40 -2.82
C SER A 110 0.94 16.79 -3.74
N THR A 111 2.16 17.33 -3.73
CA THR A 111 3.31 16.81 -4.49
C THR A 111 4.11 15.73 -3.78
N SER A 112 3.81 15.42 -2.51
CA SER A 112 4.55 14.43 -1.73
C SER A 112 4.38 13.02 -2.31
N PRO A 113 5.47 12.25 -2.49
CA PRO A 113 5.40 10.89 -3.00
C PRO A 113 4.78 9.89 -1.99
N LEU A 114 4.62 10.29 -0.72
CA LEU A 114 4.14 9.43 0.36
C LEU A 114 2.69 9.72 0.75
N LEU A 115 2.36 11.01 0.94
CA LEU A 115 1.03 11.51 1.31
C LEU A 115 0.67 12.65 0.35
N PRO A 116 0.20 12.35 -0.88
CA PRO A 116 -0.05 13.35 -1.92
C PRO A 116 -1.35 14.12 -1.64
N MET A 117 -1.34 14.93 -0.58
CA MET A 117 -2.48 15.75 -0.14
C MET A 117 -2.00 17.02 0.53
N ASP A 118 -2.75 18.11 0.37
CA ASP A 118 -2.47 19.36 1.06
C ASP A 118 -2.99 19.32 2.50
N TYR A 119 -2.52 20.23 3.35
CA TYR A 119 -2.85 20.23 4.78
C TYR A 119 -4.35 20.38 5.06
N ASP A 120 -5.07 21.16 4.24
CA ASP A 120 -6.51 21.39 4.42
C ASP A 120 -7.36 20.15 4.07
N ASP A 121 -6.82 19.23 3.27
CA ASP A 121 -7.50 17.98 2.87
C ASP A 121 -7.28 16.82 3.86
N PHE A 122 -6.32 16.96 4.78
CA PHE A 122 -5.90 15.92 5.72
C PHE A 122 -6.66 15.97 7.05
#